data_AF-A0A259CVV8-F1
#
_entry.id   AF-A0A259CVV8-F1
#
_cell.length_a   1.000
_cell.length_b   1.000
_cell.length_c   1.000
_cell.angle_alpha   90.00
_cell.angle_beta   90.00
_cell.angle_gamma   90.00
#
_symmetry.space_group_name_H-M   'P 1'
#
loop_
_entity.id
_entity.type
_entity.pdbx_description
1 polymer ?
#
loop_
_entity_poly.entity_id
_entity_poly.type
_entity_poly.pdbx_seq_one_letter_code
_entity_poly.pdbx_strand_id
1 'polypeptide(L)'
;MTRENLYKIMQKYGLYSDRLDKDSTSLLLNELRNNIAVELLSTDSGNPWEKKATIAFNVSFSYNSPDVTHKVANELVTLFLDENVKSRTEKATETTEFLSQEVEILRKQLEATESKVATFKEQYSGALPEHMDMHMTMLQRSEMDIKEIDRDYKAAQEELRYLDVELASAKSGINNRRTADAPVVLSSEAEIDKLKLELERAQALYSDSHPTVKALKRRIDKLEAVASTKSSNPEDATKARRGDIETDLMVAKVQAQIQAAKARLESLAEQKIAMRKKVDQLQARISLSPEVEKGLFKLMRDYENAKEKYEEVKSKQINAKIAENLEQENKAERFTMLEPPIFPDKPIKPNRKKVIGLGFFGGIAAALGLVFLLESINARVRGVDALESITKVRTLVTLPYIYTQAEINRKKYFYRYLFLGVIAFILISSMIVHFLIMPLDLLVVKILNRFA
;
A
#
# COMPACT_ATOMS: atom_id res chain seq x y z
N MET A 1 13.10 24.74 18.07
CA MET A 1 13.98 24.77 19.25
C MET A 1 13.22 24.31 20.50
N THR A 2 13.76 23.31 21.19
CA THR A 2 13.21 22.81 22.45
C THR A 2 13.67 23.67 23.64
N ARG A 3 12.89 23.67 24.72
CA ARG A 3 13.23 24.37 25.96
C ARG A 3 14.55 23.85 26.57
N GLU A 4 14.79 22.55 26.43
CA GLU A 4 16.00 21.90 26.94
C GLU A 4 17.26 22.39 26.24
N ASN A 5 17.24 22.49 24.91
CA ASN A 5 18.38 22.99 24.14
C ASN A 5 18.70 24.45 24.49
N LEU A 6 17.68 25.28 24.66
CA LEU A 6 17.84 26.67 25.12
C LEU A 6 18.45 26.76 26.52
N TYR A 7 18.05 25.87 27.43
CA TYR A 7 18.62 25.80 28.77
C TYR A 7 20.09 25.36 28.77
N LYS A 8 20.46 24.38 27.95
CA LYS A 8 21.85 23.93 27.78
C LYS A 8 22.74 25.08 27.29
N ILE A 9 22.28 25.84 26.30
CA ILE A 9 23.00 27.02 25.79
C ILE A 9 23.12 28.09 26.88
N MET A 10 22.04 28.34 27.62
CA MET A 10 22.03 29.30 28.73
C MET A 10 23.09 28.97 29.78
N GLN A 11 23.18 27.72 30.21
CA GLN A 11 24.20 27.28 31.16
C GLN A 11 25.62 27.30 30.58
N LYS A 12 25.81 26.77 29.35
CA LYS A 12 27.12 26.63 28.71
C LYS A 12 27.83 27.98 28.55
N TYR A 13 27.09 29.03 28.22
CA TYR A 13 27.65 30.37 27.98
C TYR A 13 27.39 31.36 29.13
N GLY A 14 26.85 30.91 30.26
CA GLY A 14 26.58 31.77 31.42
C GLY A 14 25.62 32.92 31.12
N LEU A 15 24.62 32.69 30.27
CA LEU A 15 23.62 33.71 29.93
C LEU A 15 22.77 34.04 31.17
N TYR A 16 22.52 35.33 31.39
CA TYR A 16 21.75 35.84 32.52
C TYR A 16 22.29 35.47 33.91
N SER A 17 23.61 35.25 34.06
CA SER A 17 24.26 34.91 35.33
C SER A 17 23.80 35.78 36.52
N ASP A 18 23.62 37.07 36.27
CA ASP A 18 23.33 38.08 37.29
C ASP A 18 21.85 38.07 37.75
N ARG A 19 21.01 37.31 37.05
CA ARG A 19 19.54 37.25 37.24
C ARG A 19 19.03 35.84 37.54
N LEU A 20 19.90 34.82 37.58
CA LEU A 20 19.53 33.43 37.86
C LEU A 20 18.80 33.25 39.20
N ASP A 21 19.19 34.01 40.24
CA ASP A 21 18.57 33.95 41.57
C ASP A 21 17.31 34.81 41.71
N LYS A 22 17.08 35.74 40.77
CA LYS A 22 16.03 36.77 40.85
C LYS A 22 14.82 36.41 39.99
N ASP A 23 15.05 35.82 38.83
CA ASP A 23 14.01 35.54 37.84
C ASP A 23 13.76 34.05 37.69
N SER A 24 12.50 33.70 37.40
CA SER A 24 12.16 32.32 37.07
C SER A 24 12.90 31.86 35.80
N THR A 25 13.41 30.63 35.80
CA THR A 25 14.08 30.04 34.64
C THR A 25 13.21 30.07 33.38
N SER A 26 11.90 29.93 33.51
CA SER A 26 10.95 30.05 32.38
C SER A 26 10.93 31.44 31.75
N LEU A 27 11.01 32.49 32.57
CA LEU A 27 11.08 33.87 32.09
C LEU A 27 12.38 34.10 31.31
N LEU A 28 13.51 33.66 31.87
CA LEU A 28 14.82 33.79 31.22
C LEU A 28 14.88 33.04 29.88
N LEU A 29 14.29 31.84 29.80
CA LEU A 29 14.23 31.07 28.55
C LEU A 29 13.31 31.71 27.50
N ASN A 30 12.22 32.36 27.92
CA ASN A 30 11.37 33.13 27.00
C ASN A 30 12.08 34.38 26.50
N GLU A 31 12.82 35.09 27.35
CA GLU A 31 13.65 36.23 26.95
C GLU A 31 14.73 35.79 25.95
N LEU A 32 15.40 34.67 26.22
CA LEU A 32 16.36 34.06 25.30
C LEU A 32 15.72 33.74 23.94
N ARG A 33 14.53 33.14 23.93
CA ARG A 33 13.79 32.83 22.70
C ARG A 33 13.45 34.10 21.91
N ASN A 34 12.99 35.16 22.58
CA ASN A 34 12.66 36.43 21.92
C ASN A 34 13.87 37.15 21.34
N ASN A 35 15.06 36.87 21.86
CA ASN A 35 16.33 37.39 21.37
C ASN A 35 16.92 36.59 20.19
N ILE A 36 16.28 35.47 19.82
CA ILE A 36 16.62 34.68 18.62
C ILE A 36 15.60 35.04 17.53
N ALA A 37 16.08 35.47 16.37
CA ALA A 37 15.25 35.69 15.20
C ALA A 37 15.70 34.81 14.03
N VAL A 38 14.75 34.16 13.38
CA VAL A 38 14.95 33.32 12.20
C VAL A 38 14.18 33.93 11.05
N GLU A 39 14.89 34.39 10.02
CA GLU A 39 14.30 34.97 8.82
C GLU A 39 14.47 34.00 7.65
N LEU A 40 13.37 33.61 7.01
CA LEU A 40 13.39 32.70 5.87
C LEU A 40 13.59 33.51 4.58
N LEU A 41 14.55 33.11 3.76
CA LEU A 41 14.81 33.66 2.43
C LEU A 41 14.16 32.73 1.40
N SER A 42 13.01 33.17 0.88
CA SER A 42 12.28 32.47 -0.19
C SER A 42 12.54 33.14 -1.54
N THR A 43 12.51 32.36 -2.62
CA THR A 43 12.52 32.94 -3.97
C THR A 43 11.16 33.50 -4.34
N ASP A 44 11.16 34.70 -4.93
CA ASP A 44 10.00 35.23 -5.62
C ASP A 44 10.09 34.79 -7.09
N SER A 45 9.73 33.53 -7.34
CA SER A 45 9.44 33.11 -8.71
C SER A 45 8.20 33.90 -9.13
N GLY A 46 8.33 34.79 -10.11
CA GLY A 46 7.24 35.68 -10.58
C GLY A 46 6.00 34.97 -11.17
N ASN A 47 5.83 33.68 -10.91
CA ASN A 47 4.71 32.84 -11.32
C ASN A 47 3.78 32.57 -10.12
N PRO A 48 2.53 33.10 -10.09
CA PRO A 48 1.62 33.02 -8.95
C PRO A 48 1.19 31.60 -8.51
N TRP A 49 1.47 30.58 -9.33
CA TRP A 49 1.09 29.18 -9.08
C TRP A 49 2.25 28.29 -8.60
N GLU A 50 3.48 28.80 -8.57
CA GLU A 50 4.63 28.07 -8.01
C GLU A 50 4.73 28.31 -6.50
N LYS A 51 4.83 27.22 -5.73
CA LYS A 51 5.06 27.32 -4.28
C LYS A 51 6.45 27.92 -4.04
N LYS A 52 6.50 29.05 -3.33
CA LYS A 52 7.74 29.69 -2.89
C LYS A 52 8.60 28.69 -2.13
N ALA A 53 9.71 28.26 -2.73
CA ALA A 53 10.68 27.41 -2.07
C ALA A 53 11.57 28.28 -1.16
N THR A 54 11.74 27.86 0.09
CA THR A 54 12.70 28.49 1.00
C THR A 54 14.08 27.95 0.65
N ILE A 55 14.99 28.81 0.19
CA ILE A 55 16.33 28.41 -0.26
C ILE A 55 17.34 28.57 0.88
N ALA A 56 17.18 29.60 1.71
CA ALA A 56 18.07 29.87 2.82
C ALA A 56 17.29 30.41 4.01
N PHE A 57 17.94 30.44 5.18
CA PHE A 57 17.42 31.11 6.35
C PHE A 57 18.57 31.81 7.08
N ASN A 58 18.28 32.96 7.67
CA ASN A 58 19.21 33.70 8.50
C ASN A 58 18.85 33.51 9.96
N VAL A 59 19.83 33.18 10.80
CA VAL A 59 19.65 33.04 12.25
C VAL A 59 20.43 34.16 12.93
N SER A 60 19.74 34.96 13.72
CA SER A 60 20.33 36.06 14.47
C SER A 60 20.06 35.90 15.96
N PHE A 61 21.03 36.33 16.77
CA PHE A 61 20.95 36.34 18.21
C PHE A 61 21.38 37.70 18.74
N SER A 62 20.63 38.25 19.70
CA SER A 62 20.92 39.56 20.30
C SER A 62 21.16 39.43 21.80
N TYR A 63 22.32 39.90 22.27
CA TYR A 63 22.63 39.93 23.70
C TYR A 63 23.56 41.11 24.05
N ASN A 64 23.77 41.34 25.36
CA ASN A 64 24.51 42.50 25.88
C ASN A 64 26.03 42.45 25.60
N SER A 65 26.61 41.24 25.56
CA SER A 65 28.05 41.03 25.37
C SER A 65 28.37 40.56 23.95
N PRO A 66 29.25 41.26 23.20
CA PRO A 66 29.66 40.86 21.84
C PRO A 66 30.23 39.45 21.75
N ASP A 67 31.12 39.07 22.69
CA ASP A 67 31.78 37.76 22.70
C ASP A 67 30.78 36.61 22.92
N VAL A 68 29.91 36.77 23.92
CA VAL A 68 28.86 35.78 24.21
C VAL A 68 27.87 35.69 23.06
N THR A 69 27.51 36.82 22.45
CA THR A 69 26.58 36.87 21.30
C THR A 69 27.12 36.06 20.13
N HIS A 70 28.40 36.26 19.77
CA HIS A 70 29.04 35.55 18.66
C HIS A 70 29.12 34.04 18.93
N LYS A 71 29.54 33.64 20.13
CA LYS A 71 29.63 32.22 20.53
C LYS A 71 28.28 31.52 20.51
N VAL A 72 27.24 32.17 21.04
CA VAL A 72 25.88 31.62 21.06
C VAL A 72 25.31 31.54 19.64
N ALA A 73 25.52 32.57 18.80
CA ALA A 73 25.08 32.52 17.41
C ALA A 73 25.72 31.35 16.64
N ASN A 74 27.01 31.08 16.85
CA ASN A 74 27.69 29.94 16.23
C ASN A 74 27.14 28.60 16.74
N GLU A 75 26.92 28.46 18.05
CA GLU A 75 26.30 27.25 18.62
C GLU A 75 24.89 27.02 18.06
N LEU A 76 24.10 28.09 17.90
CA LEU A 76 22.75 28.00 17.35
C LEU A 76 22.76 27.47 15.92
N VAL A 77 23.68 27.97 15.09
CA VAL A 77 23.87 27.47 13.72
C VAL A 77 24.18 25.97 13.72
N THR A 78 25.18 25.53 14.50
CA THR A 78 25.54 24.11 14.61
C THR A 78 24.35 23.27 15.08
N LEU A 79 23.63 23.75 16.10
CA LEU A 79 22.46 23.06 16.63
C LEU A 79 21.34 22.92 15.58
N PHE A 80 21.10 23.94 14.76
CA PHE A 80 20.10 23.85 13.68
C PHE A 80 20.51 22.85 12.60
N LEU A 81 21.79 22.80 12.23
CA LEU A 81 22.31 21.85 11.25
C LEU A 81 22.22 20.41 11.79
N ASP A 82 22.64 20.18 13.02
CA ASP A 82 22.62 18.86 13.66
C ASP A 82 21.18 18.37 13.87
N GLU A 83 20.27 19.23 14.34
CA GLU A 83 18.86 18.90 14.52
C GLU A 83 18.19 18.58 13.18
N ASN A 84 18.58 19.25 12.09
CA ASN A 84 18.04 18.95 10.77
C ASN A 84 18.46 17.56 10.29
N VAL A 85 19.75 17.23 10.41
CA VAL A 85 20.27 15.89 10.06
C VAL A 85 19.58 14.84 10.91
N LYS A 86 19.59 15.01 12.24
CA LYS A 86 18.96 14.08 13.18
C LYS A 86 17.48 13.84 12.87
N SER A 87 16.70 14.91 12.72
CA SER A 87 15.26 14.82 12.46
C SER A 87 14.96 14.11 11.13
N ARG A 88 15.78 14.33 10.09
CA ARG A 88 15.62 13.66 8.80
C ARG A 88 16.00 12.19 8.85
N THR A 89 17.12 11.86 9.48
CA THR A 89 17.54 10.47 9.66
C THR A 89 16.50 9.70 10.48
N GLU A 90 16.03 10.27 11.60
CA GLU A 90 14.98 9.65 12.42
C GLU A 90 13.68 9.44 11.63
N LYS A 91 13.26 10.42 10.84
CA LYS A 91 12.03 10.30 10.03
C LYS A 91 12.18 9.25 8.92
N ALA A 92 13.35 9.16 8.30
CA ALA A 92 13.64 8.15 7.29
C ALA A 92 13.63 6.75 7.91
N THR A 93 14.30 6.56 9.04
CA THR A 93 14.32 5.28 9.79
C THR A 93 12.92 4.88 10.26
N GLU A 94 12.13 5.79 10.85
CA GLU A 94 10.75 5.52 11.27
C GLU A 94 9.88 5.09 10.07
N THR A 95 10.05 5.74 8.92
CA THR A 95 9.32 5.40 7.69
C THR A 95 9.72 4.02 7.16
N THR A 96 11.01 3.70 7.14
CA THR A 96 11.49 2.37 6.73
C THR A 96 10.98 1.29 7.68
N GLU A 97 10.99 1.53 9.00
CA GLU A 97 10.50 0.58 9.99
C GLU A 97 9.01 0.33 9.82
N PHE A 98 8.20 1.39 9.71
CA PHE A 98 6.77 1.29 9.45
C PHE A 98 6.46 0.47 8.19
N LEU A 99 7.11 0.80 7.06
CA LEU A 99 6.91 0.06 5.81
C LEU A 99 7.39 -1.40 5.91
N SER A 100 8.45 -1.66 6.68
CA SER A 100 8.95 -3.03 6.90
C SER A 100 7.95 -3.88 7.68
N GLN A 101 7.33 -3.31 8.71
CA GLN A 101 6.26 -3.97 9.47
C GLN A 101 5.02 -4.22 8.59
N GLU A 102 4.63 -3.22 7.79
CA GLU A 102 3.49 -3.35 6.89
C GLU A 102 3.70 -4.42 5.81
N VAL A 103 4.91 -4.52 5.23
CA VAL A 103 5.27 -5.59 4.29
C VAL A 103 5.10 -6.97 4.93
N GLU A 104 5.51 -7.16 6.19
CA GLU A 104 5.34 -8.45 6.88
C GLU A 104 3.87 -8.77 7.17
N ILE A 105 3.05 -7.77 7.50
CA ILE A 105 1.60 -7.95 7.67
C ILE A 105 0.96 -8.37 6.34
N LEU A 106 1.27 -7.65 5.25
CA LEU A 106 0.74 -7.94 3.92
C LEU A 106 1.22 -9.29 3.39
N ARG A 107 2.47 -9.68 3.66
CA ARG A 107 2.99 -11.00 3.32
C ARG A 107 2.16 -12.12 3.95
N LYS A 108 1.87 -12.00 5.26
CA LYS A 108 1.03 -13.00 5.96
C LYS A 108 -0.41 -13.03 5.41
N GLN A 109 -0.94 -11.87 5.02
CA GLN A 109 -2.27 -11.81 4.39
C GLN A 109 -2.27 -12.48 3.01
N LEU A 110 -1.22 -12.26 2.21
CA LEU A 110 -1.02 -12.92 0.92
C LEU A 110 -0.90 -14.44 1.06
N GLU A 111 -0.07 -14.92 2.00
CA GLU A 111 0.05 -16.36 2.29
C GLU A 111 -1.29 -16.97 2.73
N ALA A 112 -2.09 -16.22 3.50
CA ALA A 112 -3.42 -16.67 3.91
C ALA A 112 -4.41 -16.73 2.74
N THR A 113 -4.35 -15.80 1.78
CA THR A 113 -5.21 -15.85 0.58
C THR A 113 -4.76 -16.94 -0.39
N GLU A 114 -3.45 -17.11 -0.59
CA GLU A 114 -2.87 -18.22 -1.35
C GLU A 114 -3.30 -19.58 -0.79
N SER A 115 -3.19 -19.76 0.53
CA SER A 115 -3.63 -20.99 1.20
C SER A 115 -5.14 -21.24 1.01
N LYS A 116 -5.98 -20.20 1.10
CA LYS A 116 -7.42 -20.32 0.81
C LYS A 116 -7.69 -20.73 -0.64
N VAL A 117 -6.98 -20.15 -1.62
CA VAL A 117 -7.10 -20.57 -3.02
C VAL A 117 -6.66 -22.02 -3.19
N ALA A 118 -5.54 -22.42 -2.61
CA ALA A 118 -5.02 -23.78 -2.70
C ALA A 118 -6.01 -24.81 -2.10
N THR A 119 -6.47 -24.57 -0.86
CA THR A 119 -7.45 -25.44 -0.19
C THR A 119 -8.78 -25.53 -0.95
N PHE A 120 -9.24 -24.41 -1.54
CA PHE A 120 -10.45 -24.40 -2.37
C PHE A 120 -10.26 -25.21 -3.66
N LYS A 121 -9.10 -25.08 -4.33
CA LYS A 121 -8.77 -25.89 -5.51
C LYS A 121 -8.66 -27.38 -5.18
N GLU A 122 -8.10 -27.72 -4.02
CA GLU A 122 -8.00 -29.11 -3.55
C GLU A 122 -9.38 -29.72 -3.26
N GLN A 123 -10.21 -29.01 -2.50
CA GLN A 123 -11.56 -29.45 -2.13
C GLN A 123 -12.46 -29.66 -3.35
N TYR A 124 -12.33 -28.83 -4.39
CA TYR A 124 -13.16 -28.87 -5.60
C TYR A 124 -12.41 -29.33 -6.86
N SER A 125 -11.31 -30.08 -6.71
CA SER A 125 -10.45 -30.54 -7.81
C SER A 125 -11.21 -31.17 -8.99
N GLY A 126 -12.27 -31.94 -8.70
CA GLY A 126 -13.10 -32.59 -9.71
C GLY A 126 -14.14 -31.69 -10.41
N ALA A 127 -14.30 -30.43 -10.01
CA ALA A 127 -15.29 -29.49 -10.58
C ALA A 127 -14.66 -28.14 -10.99
N LEU A 128 -13.33 -28.11 -11.13
CA LEU A 128 -12.60 -26.91 -11.52
C LEU A 128 -12.98 -26.46 -12.95
N PRO A 129 -13.11 -25.13 -13.19
CA PRO A 129 -13.42 -24.59 -14.52
C PRO A 129 -12.39 -24.97 -15.58
N GLU A 130 -11.12 -25.06 -15.18
CA GLU A 130 -9.98 -25.48 -16.02
C GLU A 130 -10.17 -26.88 -16.63
N HIS A 131 -11.02 -27.73 -16.04
CA HIS A 131 -11.33 -29.07 -16.52
C HIS A 131 -12.69 -29.18 -17.21
N MET A 132 -13.46 -28.09 -17.31
CA MET A 132 -14.82 -28.10 -17.84
C MET A 132 -14.87 -28.67 -19.27
N ASP A 133 -14.02 -28.18 -20.17
CA ASP A 133 -14.00 -28.61 -21.57
C ASP A 133 -13.65 -30.10 -21.70
N MET A 134 -12.73 -30.58 -20.84
CA MET A 134 -12.35 -31.98 -20.77
C MET A 134 -13.52 -32.84 -20.27
N HIS A 135 -14.22 -32.40 -19.21
CA HIS A 135 -15.37 -33.10 -18.66
C HIS A 135 -16.54 -33.13 -19.63
N MET A 136 -16.78 -32.04 -20.37
CA MET A 136 -17.82 -31.96 -21.39
C MET A 136 -17.53 -32.91 -22.56
N THR A 137 -16.27 -32.96 -23.02
CA THR A 137 -15.84 -33.91 -24.05
C THR A 137 -15.98 -35.37 -23.57
N MET A 138 -15.61 -35.65 -22.32
CA MET A 138 -15.78 -36.98 -21.72
C MET A 138 -17.25 -37.36 -21.56
N LEU A 139 -18.12 -36.41 -21.24
CA LEU A 139 -19.56 -36.60 -21.15
C LEU A 139 -20.13 -36.97 -22.52
N GLN A 140 -19.83 -36.17 -23.56
CA GLN A 140 -20.28 -36.44 -24.92
C GLN A 140 -19.82 -37.83 -25.43
N ARG A 141 -18.57 -38.20 -25.18
CA ARG A 141 -18.06 -39.55 -25.51
C ARG A 141 -18.80 -40.64 -24.74
N SER A 142 -18.96 -40.49 -23.43
CA SER A 142 -19.67 -41.48 -22.61
C SER A 142 -21.15 -41.62 -23.00
N GLU A 143 -21.80 -40.51 -23.43
CA GLU A 143 -23.16 -40.56 -23.97
C GLU A 143 -23.25 -41.29 -25.31
N MET A 144 -22.24 -41.16 -26.18
CA MET A 144 -22.14 -41.93 -27.43
C MET A 144 -21.94 -43.43 -27.11
N ASP A 145 -21.03 -43.75 -26.20
CA ASP A 145 -20.76 -45.13 -25.77
C ASP A 145 -22.03 -45.78 -25.17
N ILE A 146 -22.81 -45.04 -24.36
CA ILE A 146 -24.09 -45.55 -23.83
C ILE A 146 -25.09 -45.85 -24.94
N LYS A 147 -25.16 -45.01 -25.99
CA LYS A 147 -26.05 -45.26 -27.14
C LYS A 147 -25.62 -46.50 -27.92
N GLU A 148 -24.31 -46.71 -28.07
CA GLU A 148 -23.75 -47.90 -28.70
C GLU A 148 -24.06 -49.16 -27.87
N ILE A 149 -23.79 -49.14 -26.56
CA ILE A 149 -24.12 -50.24 -25.64
C ILE A 149 -25.63 -50.52 -25.62
N ASP A 150 -26.49 -49.49 -25.66
CA ASP A 150 -27.95 -49.67 -25.70
C ASP A 150 -28.41 -50.35 -27.01
N ARG A 151 -27.78 -50.01 -28.14
CA ARG A 151 -28.03 -50.67 -29.42
C ARG A 151 -27.60 -52.13 -29.38
N ASP A 152 -26.41 -52.42 -28.87
CA ASP A 152 -25.88 -53.77 -28.74
C ASP A 152 -26.70 -54.63 -27.78
N TYR A 153 -27.14 -54.03 -26.66
CA TYR A 153 -28.02 -54.68 -25.70
C TYR A 153 -29.34 -55.10 -26.35
N LYS A 154 -29.97 -54.20 -27.11
CA LYS A 154 -31.21 -54.50 -27.85
C LYS A 154 -30.99 -55.57 -28.92
N ALA A 155 -29.87 -55.53 -29.64
CA ALA A 155 -29.53 -56.54 -30.63
C ALA A 155 -29.34 -57.92 -29.99
N ALA A 156 -28.59 -58.02 -28.88
CA ALA A 156 -28.40 -59.25 -28.12
C ALA A 156 -29.72 -59.77 -27.51
N GLN A 157 -30.62 -58.87 -27.11
CA GLN A 157 -31.94 -59.22 -26.60
C GLN A 157 -32.83 -59.84 -27.69
N GLU A 158 -32.84 -59.27 -28.90
CA GLU A 158 -33.56 -59.86 -30.04
C GLU A 158 -32.94 -61.19 -30.50
N GLU A 159 -31.60 -61.31 -30.50
CA GLU A 159 -30.90 -62.57 -30.78
C GLU A 159 -31.31 -63.67 -29.79
N LEU A 160 -31.36 -63.35 -28.50
CA LEU A 160 -31.83 -64.28 -27.47
C LEU A 160 -33.29 -64.70 -27.68
N ARG A 161 -34.17 -63.74 -28.03
CA ARG A 161 -35.58 -64.04 -28.35
C ARG A 161 -35.70 -64.96 -29.57
N TYR A 162 -34.88 -64.74 -30.60
CA TYR A 162 -34.82 -65.61 -31.77
C TYR A 162 -34.36 -67.03 -31.40
N LEU A 163 -33.27 -67.16 -30.63
CA LEU A 163 -32.75 -68.45 -30.18
C LEU A 163 -33.74 -69.20 -29.27
N ASP A 164 -34.52 -68.50 -28.45
CA ASP A 164 -35.58 -69.10 -27.63
C ASP A 164 -36.71 -69.69 -28.51
N VAL A 165 -37.09 -68.99 -29.59
CA VAL A 165 -38.05 -69.51 -30.59
C VAL A 165 -37.48 -70.72 -31.34
N GLU A 166 -36.20 -70.65 -31.73
CA GLU A 166 -35.50 -71.77 -32.39
C GLU A 166 -35.45 -73.00 -31.48
N LEU A 167 -35.11 -72.83 -30.20
CA LEU A 167 -35.11 -73.90 -29.20
C LEU A 167 -36.50 -74.51 -29.01
N ALA A 168 -37.55 -73.68 -28.98
CA ALA A 168 -38.93 -74.17 -28.91
C ALA A 168 -39.31 -75.00 -30.15
N SER A 169 -38.91 -74.57 -31.35
CA SER A 169 -39.17 -75.30 -32.59
C SER A 169 -38.36 -76.61 -32.70
N ALA A 170 -37.10 -76.60 -32.23
CA ALA A 170 -36.23 -77.77 -32.18
C ALA A 170 -36.77 -78.82 -31.22
N LYS A 171 -37.26 -78.40 -30.04
CA LYS A 171 -37.94 -79.29 -29.07
C LYS A 171 -39.27 -79.84 -29.58
N SER A 172 -39.97 -79.12 -30.46
CA SER A 172 -41.24 -79.56 -31.04
C SER A 172 -41.08 -80.47 -32.28
N GLY A 173 -39.85 -80.73 -32.76
CA GLY A 173 -39.58 -81.65 -33.87
C GLY A 173 -40.07 -81.19 -35.26
N ILE A 174 -40.43 -79.91 -35.42
CA ILE A 174 -41.13 -79.39 -36.61
C ILE A 174 -40.23 -79.31 -37.86
N ASN A 175 -38.90 -79.29 -37.70
CA ASN A 175 -37.95 -79.10 -38.81
C ASN A 175 -37.54 -80.40 -39.55
N ASN A 176 -38.04 -81.57 -39.15
CA ASN A 176 -37.59 -82.85 -39.71
C ASN A 176 -38.21 -83.22 -41.08
N ARG A 177 -38.50 -82.25 -41.96
CA ARG A 177 -39.20 -82.53 -43.23
C ARG A 177 -38.62 -81.97 -44.52
N ARG A 178 -37.40 -81.40 -44.54
CA ARG A 178 -36.75 -81.09 -45.82
C ARG A 178 -35.26 -81.45 -45.88
N THR A 179 -34.97 -82.14 -46.97
CA THR A 179 -33.68 -82.48 -47.60
C THR A 179 -32.82 -83.56 -46.94
N ALA A 180 -33.20 -84.81 -47.22
CA ALA A 180 -32.25 -85.90 -47.40
C ALA A 180 -31.57 -85.73 -48.77
N ASP A 181 -30.30 -85.33 -48.78
CA ASP A 181 -29.20 -85.91 -49.59
C ASP A 181 -27.98 -84.99 -49.57
N ALA A 182 -26.98 -85.33 -48.75
CA ALA A 182 -25.56 -85.02 -48.97
C ALA A 182 -24.71 -85.92 -48.06
N PRO A 183 -23.58 -86.47 -48.53
CA PRO A 183 -22.75 -87.38 -47.74
C PRO A 183 -21.88 -86.60 -46.73
N VAL A 184 -22.24 -86.63 -45.45
CA VAL A 184 -21.54 -85.94 -44.34
C VAL A 184 -20.60 -86.91 -43.59
N VAL A 185 -19.67 -87.55 -44.31
CA VAL A 185 -18.68 -88.45 -43.66
C VAL A 185 -17.29 -87.81 -43.52
N LEU A 186 -17.01 -86.70 -44.22
CA LEU A 186 -15.71 -86.02 -44.14
C LEU A 186 -15.62 -84.86 -43.11
N SER A 187 -16.71 -84.49 -42.44
CA SER A 187 -16.72 -83.29 -41.59
C SER A 187 -16.48 -83.52 -40.09
N SER A 188 -16.75 -84.72 -39.55
CA SER A 188 -16.62 -84.96 -38.10
C SER A 188 -15.17 -85.06 -37.63
N GLU A 189 -14.29 -85.78 -38.33
CA GLU A 189 -12.84 -85.80 -38.04
C GLU A 189 -12.23 -84.40 -38.18
N ALA A 190 -12.59 -83.67 -39.25
CA ALA A 190 -12.09 -82.32 -39.50
C ALA A 190 -12.55 -81.30 -38.44
N GLU A 191 -13.75 -81.47 -37.87
CA GLU A 191 -14.24 -80.66 -36.74
C GLU A 191 -13.52 -80.99 -35.43
N ILE A 192 -13.17 -82.25 -35.18
CA ILE A 192 -12.39 -82.65 -34.01
C ILE A 192 -11.00 -82.00 -34.05
N ASP A 193 -10.33 -82.04 -35.20
CA ASP A 193 -9.00 -81.43 -35.37
C ASP A 193 -9.03 -79.91 -35.19
N LYS A 194 -10.07 -79.25 -35.72
CA LYS A 194 -10.26 -77.81 -35.54
C LYS A 194 -10.50 -77.44 -34.07
N LEU A 195 -11.33 -78.21 -33.36
CA LEU A 195 -11.62 -77.97 -31.94
C LEU A 195 -10.39 -78.23 -31.05
N LYS A 196 -9.55 -79.22 -31.38
CA LYS A 196 -8.26 -79.44 -30.70
C LYS A 196 -7.33 -78.24 -30.86
N LEU A 197 -7.28 -77.67 -32.06
CA LEU A 197 -6.45 -76.50 -32.36
C LEU A 197 -6.96 -75.22 -31.66
N GLU A 198 -8.28 -75.04 -31.54
CA GLU A 198 -8.88 -73.96 -30.75
C GLU A 198 -8.64 -74.13 -29.24
N LEU A 199 -8.65 -75.37 -28.74
CA LEU A 199 -8.32 -75.69 -27.35
C LEU A 199 -6.87 -75.37 -27.03
N GLU A 200 -5.92 -75.72 -27.90
CA GLU A 200 -4.50 -75.43 -27.71
C GLU A 200 -4.25 -73.91 -27.63
N ARG A 201 -4.89 -73.14 -28.51
CA ARG A 201 -4.87 -71.66 -28.44
C ARG A 201 -5.49 -71.12 -27.15
N ALA A 202 -6.61 -71.69 -26.71
CA ALA A 202 -7.25 -71.28 -25.46
C ALA A 202 -6.40 -71.64 -24.23
N GLN A 203 -5.69 -72.76 -24.24
CA GLN A 203 -4.77 -73.17 -23.17
C GLN A 203 -3.49 -72.31 -23.11
N ALA A 204 -3.08 -71.71 -24.23
CA ALA A 204 -1.97 -70.75 -24.24
C ALA A 204 -2.32 -69.40 -23.56
N LEU A 205 -3.61 -69.03 -23.49
CA LEU A 205 -4.10 -67.75 -22.95
C LEU A 205 -4.78 -67.89 -21.58
N TYR A 206 -5.35 -69.05 -21.27
CA TYR A 206 -6.15 -69.30 -20.08
C TYR A 206 -5.70 -70.56 -19.35
N SER A 207 -5.77 -70.57 -18.01
CA SER A 207 -5.47 -71.78 -17.23
C SER A 207 -6.49 -72.90 -17.45
N ASP A 208 -6.12 -74.15 -17.18
CA ASP A 208 -6.98 -75.34 -17.32
C ASP A 208 -8.31 -75.26 -16.53
N SER A 209 -8.39 -74.35 -15.56
CA SER A 209 -9.60 -74.15 -14.74
C SER A 209 -10.65 -73.23 -15.39
N HIS A 210 -10.27 -72.49 -16.45
CA HIS A 210 -11.11 -71.47 -17.10
C HIS A 210 -12.34 -72.09 -17.78
N PRO A 211 -13.53 -71.47 -17.68
CA PRO A 211 -14.79 -72.03 -18.20
C PRO A 211 -14.72 -72.42 -19.69
N THR A 212 -14.04 -71.60 -20.51
CA THR A 212 -13.89 -71.82 -21.96
C THR A 212 -13.08 -73.07 -22.29
N VAL A 213 -12.00 -73.34 -21.54
CA VAL A 213 -11.14 -74.53 -21.74
C VAL A 213 -11.90 -75.80 -21.34
N LYS A 214 -12.64 -75.76 -20.23
CA LYS A 214 -13.50 -76.88 -19.80
C LYS A 214 -14.63 -77.19 -20.80
N ALA A 215 -15.21 -76.16 -21.40
CA ALA A 215 -16.26 -76.32 -22.41
C ALA A 215 -15.73 -76.97 -23.70
N LEU A 216 -14.53 -76.56 -24.16
CA LEU A 216 -13.87 -77.14 -25.33
C LEU A 216 -13.45 -78.61 -25.10
N LYS A 217 -12.81 -78.92 -23.95
CA LYS A 217 -12.45 -80.31 -23.57
C LYS A 217 -13.67 -81.24 -23.61
N ARG A 218 -14.76 -80.86 -22.93
CA ARG A 218 -16.01 -81.64 -22.90
C ARG A 218 -16.63 -81.86 -24.28
N ARG A 219 -16.42 -80.93 -25.21
CA ARG A 219 -16.98 -81.03 -26.56
C ARG A 219 -16.17 -81.97 -27.45
N ILE A 220 -14.84 -81.96 -27.31
CA ILE A 220 -13.94 -82.92 -27.96
C ILE A 220 -14.22 -84.33 -27.43
N ASP A 221 -14.28 -84.52 -26.10
CA ASP A 221 -14.53 -85.83 -25.49
C ASP A 221 -15.84 -86.47 -25.97
N LYS A 222 -16.90 -85.66 -26.13
CA LYS A 222 -18.18 -86.13 -26.67
C LYS A 222 -18.11 -86.52 -28.14
N LEU A 223 -17.37 -85.77 -28.96
CA LEU A 223 -17.22 -86.07 -30.38
C LEU A 223 -16.34 -87.30 -30.61
N GLU A 224 -15.25 -87.47 -29.84
CA GLU A 224 -14.40 -88.66 -29.88
C GLU A 224 -15.14 -89.92 -29.39
N ALA A 225 -16.00 -89.80 -28.39
CA ALA A 225 -16.87 -90.90 -27.94
C ALA A 225 -17.83 -91.35 -29.05
N VAL A 226 -18.38 -90.42 -29.83
CA VAL A 226 -19.29 -90.75 -30.95
C VAL A 226 -18.53 -91.37 -32.14
N ALA A 227 -17.28 -90.96 -32.38
CA ALA A 227 -16.41 -91.55 -33.40
C ALA A 227 -15.98 -92.98 -33.04
N SER A 228 -15.62 -93.24 -31.78
CA SER A 228 -15.19 -94.56 -31.30
C SER A 228 -16.31 -95.60 -31.18
N THR A 229 -17.57 -95.18 -31.00
CA THR A 229 -18.72 -96.09 -30.87
C THR A 229 -19.17 -96.71 -32.22
N LYS A 230 -18.62 -96.27 -33.36
CA LYS A 230 -18.98 -96.77 -34.72
C LYS A 230 -18.07 -97.88 -35.27
N SER A 231 -17.10 -98.39 -34.52
CA SER A 231 -16.13 -99.40 -35.02
C SER A 231 -16.56 -100.88 -34.82
N SER A 232 -17.76 -101.16 -34.32
CA SER A 232 -18.24 -102.56 -34.16
C SER A 232 -19.63 -102.79 -34.77
N ASN A 233 -19.61 -103.49 -35.90
CA ASN A 233 -20.68 -104.15 -36.68
C ASN A 233 -21.88 -103.34 -37.22
N PRO A 234 -22.10 -103.36 -38.56
CA PRO A 234 -23.26 -102.79 -39.23
C PRO A 234 -24.27 -103.89 -39.58
N GLU A 235 -25.43 -103.92 -38.92
CA GLU A 235 -26.70 -104.42 -39.50
C GLU A 235 -27.83 -104.23 -38.47
N ASP A 236 -28.96 -103.70 -38.94
CA ASP A 236 -30.26 -103.56 -38.27
C ASP A 236 -30.40 -102.71 -36.99
N ALA A 237 -30.52 -101.39 -37.17
CA ALA A 237 -31.41 -100.49 -36.40
C ALA A 237 -31.50 -99.10 -37.05
N THR A 238 -31.77 -99.06 -38.36
CA THR A 238 -31.83 -97.86 -39.18
C THR A 238 -33.27 -97.33 -39.23
N LYS A 239 -33.57 -96.29 -38.43
CA LYS A 239 -34.41 -95.11 -38.77
C LYS A 239 -35.11 -94.44 -37.57
N ALA A 240 -35.30 -95.11 -36.42
CA ALA A 240 -36.02 -94.52 -35.29
C ALA A 240 -35.13 -93.74 -34.29
N ARG A 241 -33.94 -94.24 -33.94
CA ARG A 241 -33.05 -93.60 -32.93
C ARG A 241 -32.16 -92.47 -33.47
N ARG A 242 -32.04 -92.35 -34.79
CA ARG A 242 -31.12 -91.39 -35.44
C ARG A 242 -31.68 -89.96 -35.44
N GLY A 243 -33.01 -89.82 -35.51
CA GLY A 243 -33.70 -88.52 -35.40
C GLY A 243 -33.67 -87.94 -33.98
N ASP A 244 -33.76 -88.78 -32.95
CA ASP A 244 -33.73 -88.33 -31.55
C ASP A 244 -32.35 -87.79 -31.14
N ILE A 245 -31.26 -88.46 -31.55
CA ILE A 245 -29.89 -88.05 -31.24
C ILE A 245 -29.51 -86.75 -31.98
N GLU A 246 -29.96 -86.59 -33.22
CA GLU A 246 -29.74 -85.36 -34.02
C GLU A 246 -30.52 -84.17 -33.44
N THR A 247 -31.74 -84.42 -32.97
CA THR A 247 -32.57 -83.41 -32.27
C THR A 247 -31.95 -83.01 -30.93
N ASP A 248 -31.46 -83.96 -30.14
CA ASP A 248 -30.79 -83.69 -28.86
C ASP A 248 -29.49 -82.90 -29.02
N LEU A 249 -28.69 -83.19 -30.06
CA LEU A 249 -27.47 -82.43 -30.36
C LEU A 249 -27.79 -81.00 -30.81
N MET A 250 -28.84 -80.82 -31.63
CA MET A 250 -29.30 -79.51 -32.06
C MET A 250 -29.83 -78.67 -30.89
N VAL A 251 -30.64 -79.27 -30.00
CA VAL A 251 -31.11 -78.63 -28.76
C VAL A 251 -29.93 -78.24 -27.86
N ALA A 252 -28.93 -79.11 -27.68
CA ALA A 252 -27.74 -78.80 -26.88
C ALA A 252 -26.90 -77.65 -27.48
N LYS A 253 -26.80 -77.56 -28.81
CA LYS A 253 -26.09 -76.47 -29.50
C LYS A 253 -26.81 -75.13 -29.32
N VAL A 254 -28.13 -75.08 -29.55
CA VAL A 254 -28.94 -73.87 -29.37
C VAL A 254 -28.95 -73.45 -27.90
N GLN A 255 -29.03 -74.39 -26.96
CA GLN A 255 -28.99 -74.10 -25.53
C GLN A 255 -27.63 -73.52 -25.09
N ALA A 256 -26.52 -73.98 -25.68
CA ALA A 256 -25.20 -73.37 -25.45
C ALA A 256 -25.12 -71.94 -26.02
N GLN A 257 -25.72 -71.68 -27.19
CA GLN A 257 -25.81 -70.35 -27.77
C GLN A 257 -26.66 -69.41 -26.91
N ILE A 258 -27.79 -69.88 -26.36
CA ILE A 258 -28.62 -69.11 -25.43
C ILE A 258 -27.83 -68.74 -24.17
N GLN A 259 -27.05 -69.66 -23.60
CA GLN A 259 -26.24 -69.35 -22.42
C GLN A 259 -25.15 -68.31 -22.73
N ALA A 260 -24.51 -68.39 -23.89
CA ALA A 260 -23.55 -67.38 -24.35
C ALA A 260 -24.22 -66.01 -24.57
N ALA A 261 -25.41 -65.98 -25.19
CA ALA A 261 -26.19 -64.76 -25.41
C ALA A 261 -26.66 -64.14 -24.08
N LYS A 262 -27.08 -64.95 -23.10
CA LYS A 262 -27.42 -64.49 -21.74
C LYS A 262 -26.23 -63.84 -21.05
N ALA A 263 -25.07 -64.50 -21.06
CA ALA A 263 -23.85 -63.95 -20.48
C ALA A 263 -23.43 -62.63 -21.15
N ARG A 264 -23.58 -62.52 -22.48
CA ARG A 264 -23.33 -61.27 -23.21
C ARG A 264 -24.30 -60.17 -22.80
N LEU A 265 -25.59 -60.47 -22.68
CA LEU A 265 -26.62 -59.52 -22.28
C LEU A 265 -26.40 -59.01 -20.85
N GLU A 266 -26.04 -59.91 -19.93
CA GLU A 266 -25.67 -59.56 -18.55
C GLU A 266 -24.45 -58.64 -18.51
N SER A 267 -23.39 -58.99 -19.26
CA SER A 267 -22.20 -58.12 -19.36
C SER A 267 -22.53 -56.73 -19.93
N LEU A 268 -23.37 -56.65 -20.97
CA LEU A 268 -23.80 -55.37 -21.53
C LEU A 268 -24.67 -54.58 -20.55
N ALA A 269 -25.51 -55.24 -19.75
CA ALA A 269 -26.28 -54.60 -18.70
C ALA A 269 -25.39 -53.99 -17.62
N GLU A 270 -24.37 -54.72 -17.15
CA GLU A 270 -23.39 -54.22 -16.19
C GLU A 270 -22.60 -53.03 -16.74
N GLN A 271 -22.11 -53.13 -17.99
CA GLN A 271 -21.41 -52.04 -18.67
C GLN A 271 -22.30 -50.79 -18.78
N LYS A 272 -23.58 -50.96 -19.13
CA LYS A 272 -24.55 -49.85 -19.20
C LYS A 272 -24.74 -49.17 -17.85
N ILE A 273 -24.85 -49.93 -16.76
CA ILE A 273 -24.99 -49.38 -15.39
C ILE A 273 -23.72 -48.62 -14.99
N ALA A 274 -22.54 -49.20 -15.24
CA ALA A 274 -21.26 -48.56 -14.94
C ALA A 274 -21.07 -47.26 -15.72
N MET A 275 -21.40 -47.24 -17.02
CA MET A 275 -21.32 -46.05 -17.85
C MET A 275 -22.33 -44.98 -17.46
N ARG A 276 -23.57 -45.35 -17.11
CA ARG A 276 -24.56 -44.41 -16.57
C ARG A 276 -24.05 -43.72 -15.30
N LYS A 277 -23.50 -44.50 -14.36
CA LYS A 277 -22.90 -43.95 -13.14
C LYS A 277 -21.78 -42.95 -13.45
N LYS A 278 -20.96 -43.22 -14.47
CA LYS A 278 -19.90 -42.31 -14.92
C LYS A 278 -20.47 -41.02 -15.51
N VAL A 279 -21.52 -41.11 -16.33
CA VAL A 279 -22.25 -39.95 -16.87
C VAL A 279 -22.84 -39.11 -15.75
N ASP A 280 -23.54 -39.72 -14.79
CA ASP A 280 -24.15 -39.02 -13.66
C ASP A 280 -23.09 -38.26 -12.83
N GLN A 281 -21.92 -38.89 -12.60
CA GLN A 281 -20.79 -38.24 -11.92
C GLN A 281 -20.22 -37.06 -12.71
N LEU A 282 -20.08 -37.17 -14.03
CA LEU A 282 -19.61 -36.09 -14.89
C LEU A 282 -20.61 -34.93 -14.92
N GLN A 283 -21.91 -35.23 -15.07
CA GLN A 283 -22.98 -34.23 -15.04
C GLN A 283 -23.01 -33.48 -13.71
N ALA A 284 -22.91 -34.19 -12.57
CA ALA A 284 -22.87 -33.55 -11.25
C ALA A 284 -21.67 -32.59 -11.09
N ARG A 285 -20.50 -32.98 -11.60
CA ARG A 285 -19.29 -32.14 -11.60
C ARG A 285 -19.46 -30.90 -12.48
N ILE A 286 -20.02 -31.08 -13.69
CA ILE A 286 -20.30 -29.98 -14.63
C ILE A 286 -21.33 -29.01 -14.04
N SER A 287 -22.39 -29.51 -13.39
CA SER A 287 -23.40 -28.64 -12.78
C SER A 287 -22.90 -27.85 -11.57
N LEU A 288 -21.93 -28.39 -10.83
CA LEU A 288 -21.32 -27.72 -9.68
C LEU A 288 -20.28 -26.67 -10.09
N SER A 289 -19.68 -26.84 -11.26
CA SER A 289 -18.56 -26.02 -11.71
C SER A 289 -18.84 -24.50 -11.77
N PRO A 290 -20.02 -24.00 -12.20
CA PRO A 290 -20.32 -22.56 -12.17
C PRO A 290 -20.29 -21.94 -10.76
N GLU A 291 -20.66 -22.69 -9.72
CA GLU A 291 -20.59 -22.20 -8.33
C GLU A 291 -19.15 -22.18 -7.83
N VAL A 292 -18.38 -23.22 -8.17
CA VAL A 292 -16.94 -23.31 -7.89
C VAL A 292 -16.20 -22.18 -8.60
N GLU A 293 -16.54 -21.88 -9.85
CA GLU A 293 -15.98 -20.78 -10.62
C GLU A 293 -16.21 -19.43 -9.95
N LYS A 294 -17.45 -19.14 -9.53
CA LYS A 294 -17.78 -17.90 -8.81
C LYS A 294 -16.99 -17.78 -7.51
N GLY A 295 -16.89 -18.87 -6.75
CA GLY A 295 -16.11 -18.93 -5.51
C GLY A 295 -14.62 -18.70 -5.74
N LEU A 296 -14.06 -19.41 -6.72
CA LEU A 296 -12.65 -19.30 -7.11
C LEU A 296 -12.34 -17.89 -7.63
N PHE A 297 -13.20 -17.31 -8.47
CA PHE A 297 -13.02 -15.95 -8.98
C PHE A 297 -12.96 -14.92 -7.86
N LYS A 298 -13.81 -15.05 -6.85
CA LYS A 298 -13.76 -14.18 -5.66
C LYS A 298 -12.43 -14.32 -4.93
N LEU A 299 -11.97 -15.55 -4.67
CA LEU A 299 -10.71 -15.80 -3.98
C LEU A 299 -9.50 -15.33 -4.80
N MET A 300 -9.52 -15.52 -6.11
CA MET A 300 -8.49 -15.05 -7.03
C MET A 300 -8.40 -13.52 -7.06
N ARG A 301 -9.54 -12.83 -7.07
CA ARG A 301 -9.57 -11.37 -6.96
C ARG A 301 -9.00 -10.88 -5.62
N ASP A 302 -9.35 -11.55 -4.53
CA ASP A 302 -8.83 -11.20 -3.20
C ASP A 302 -7.31 -11.48 -3.09
N TYR A 303 -6.83 -12.56 -3.73
CA TYR A 303 -5.40 -12.86 -3.88
C TYR A 303 -4.68 -11.79 -4.71
N GLU A 304 -5.20 -11.41 -5.89
CA GLU A 304 -4.56 -10.41 -6.75
C GLU A 304 -4.50 -9.05 -6.05
N ASN A 305 -5.56 -8.63 -5.36
CA ASN A 305 -5.56 -7.41 -4.56
C ASN A 305 -4.53 -7.44 -3.42
N ALA A 306 -4.36 -8.60 -2.76
CA ALA A 306 -3.37 -8.76 -1.69
C ALA A 306 -1.94 -8.71 -2.24
N LYS A 307 -1.72 -9.34 -3.40
CA LYS A 307 -0.45 -9.34 -4.11
C LYS A 307 -0.06 -7.95 -4.58
N GLU A 308 -0.97 -7.23 -5.23
CA GLU A 308 -0.74 -5.86 -5.71
C GLU A 308 -0.35 -4.92 -4.55
N LYS A 309 -1.10 -4.96 -3.44
CA LYS A 309 -0.77 -4.17 -2.24
C LYS A 309 0.59 -4.54 -1.66
N TYR A 310 0.89 -5.84 -1.57
CA TYR A 310 2.19 -6.31 -1.10
C TYR A 310 3.31 -5.78 -1.99
N GLU A 311 3.20 -5.90 -3.31
CA GLU A 311 4.21 -5.41 -4.26
C GLU A 311 4.38 -3.90 -4.20
N GLU A 312 3.29 -3.13 -4.09
CA GLU A 312 3.32 -1.67 -3.97
C GLU A 312 4.05 -1.22 -2.70
N VAL A 313 3.67 -1.78 -1.54
CA VAL A 313 4.28 -1.42 -0.26
C VAL A 313 5.73 -1.94 -0.19
N LYS A 314 6.02 -3.10 -0.80
CA LYS A 314 7.39 -3.63 -0.90
C LYS A 314 8.29 -2.69 -1.72
N SER A 315 7.79 -2.18 -2.85
CA SER A 315 8.51 -1.20 -3.65
C SER A 315 8.76 0.09 -2.86
N LYS A 316 7.75 0.59 -2.14
CA LYS A 316 7.89 1.74 -1.24
C LYS A 316 8.92 1.49 -0.13
N GLN A 317 8.95 0.29 0.47
CA GLN A 317 9.94 -0.09 1.47
C GLN A 317 11.37 -0.03 0.91
N ILE A 318 11.59 -0.53 -0.31
CA ILE A 318 12.90 -0.49 -0.97
C ILE A 318 13.34 0.96 -1.19
N ASN A 319 12.44 1.81 -1.70
CA ASN A 319 12.72 3.23 -1.91
C ASN A 319 13.00 3.98 -0.61
N ALA A 320 12.21 3.71 0.44
CA ALA A 320 12.44 4.29 1.77
C ALA A 320 13.78 3.86 2.35
N LYS A 321 14.17 2.59 2.20
CA LYS A 321 15.47 2.09 2.64
C LYS A 321 16.65 2.73 1.88
N ILE A 322 16.49 2.98 0.59
CA ILE A 322 17.49 3.73 -0.19
C ILE A 322 17.58 5.17 0.33
N ALA A 323 16.45 5.84 0.58
CA ALA A 323 16.42 7.19 1.12
C ALA A 323 17.05 7.26 2.52
N GLU A 324 16.75 6.31 3.40
CA GLU A 324 17.37 6.19 4.72
C GLU A 324 18.89 6.03 4.62
N ASN A 325 19.37 5.12 3.76
CA ASN A 325 20.81 4.95 3.55
C ASN A 325 21.46 6.24 3.01
N LEU A 326 20.78 6.98 2.13
CA LEU A 326 21.29 8.26 1.61
C LEU A 326 21.37 9.36 2.70
N GLU A 327 20.40 9.40 3.60
CA GLU A 327 20.41 10.29 4.78
C GLU A 327 21.52 9.88 5.76
N GLN A 328 21.71 8.58 6.02
CA GLN A 328 22.77 8.06 6.91
C GLN A 328 24.18 8.29 6.35
N GLU A 329 24.37 8.14 5.03
CA GLU A 329 25.66 8.36 4.37
C GLU A 329 25.99 9.85 4.13
N ASN A 330 25.15 10.78 4.61
CA ASN A 330 25.28 12.22 4.37
C ASN A 330 25.32 12.61 2.88
N LYS A 331 24.66 11.84 2.01
CA LYS A 331 24.63 12.07 0.55
C LYS A 331 23.35 12.75 0.06
N ALA A 332 22.41 13.04 0.94
CA ALA A 332 21.19 13.77 0.64
C ALA A 332 21.41 15.30 0.60
N GLU A 333 20.47 16.03 -0.02
CA GLU A 333 20.45 17.50 0.03
C GLU A 333 20.37 17.95 1.49
N ARG A 334 21.25 18.85 1.94
CA ARG A 334 21.25 19.35 3.33
C ARG A 334 21.40 20.85 3.37
N PHE A 335 21.00 21.46 4.49
CA PHE A 335 21.42 22.81 4.79
C PHE A 335 22.93 22.82 4.96
N THR A 336 23.62 23.64 4.18
CA THR A 336 25.04 23.93 4.34
C THR A 336 25.18 25.32 4.92
N MET A 337 26.22 25.52 5.73
CA MET A 337 26.51 26.86 6.21
C MET A 337 27.03 27.71 5.05
N LEU A 338 26.26 28.73 4.65
CA LEU A 338 26.65 29.68 3.62
C LEU A 338 27.57 30.76 4.21
N GLU A 339 27.10 31.48 5.24
CA GLU A 339 27.84 32.55 5.90
C GLU A 339 27.90 32.32 7.41
N PRO A 340 29.11 32.26 8.02
CA PRO A 340 29.24 32.10 9.47
C PRO A 340 28.87 33.40 10.22
N PRO A 341 28.49 33.31 11.50
CA PRO A 341 28.20 34.49 12.31
C PRO A 341 29.41 35.40 12.45
N ILE A 342 29.27 36.69 12.11
CA ILE A 342 30.35 37.68 12.27
C ILE A 342 30.40 38.23 13.70
N PHE A 343 31.57 38.74 14.12
CA PHE A 343 31.72 39.43 15.40
C PHE A 343 31.10 40.84 15.31
N PRO A 344 30.26 41.28 16.26
CA PRO A 344 29.58 42.57 16.16
C PRO A 344 30.48 43.74 16.61
N ASP A 345 30.83 44.63 15.69
CA ASP A 345 31.67 45.82 15.98
C ASP A 345 30.90 47.02 16.57
N LYS A 346 29.58 47.06 16.38
CA LYS A 346 28.73 48.18 16.81
C LYS A 346 27.43 47.66 17.43
N PRO A 347 26.89 48.35 18.46
CA PRO A 347 25.62 47.97 19.07
C PRO A 347 24.46 48.21 18.10
N ILE A 348 23.62 47.18 17.92
CA ILE A 348 22.45 47.22 17.02
C ILE A 348 21.27 47.98 17.68
N LYS A 349 21.09 47.84 19.01
CA LYS A 349 20.04 48.51 19.79
C LYS A 349 20.58 49.00 21.15
N PRO A 350 20.03 50.10 21.71
CA PRO A 350 19.11 51.05 21.09
C PRO A 350 19.82 51.98 20.09
N ASN A 351 19.09 52.53 19.12
CA ASN A 351 19.66 53.51 18.18
C ASN A 351 19.93 54.83 18.91
N ARG A 352 21.17 55.00 19.37
CA ARG A 352 21.62 56.13 20.20
C ARG A 352 21.21 57.49 19.62
N LYS A 353 21.20 57.65 18.29
CA LYS A 353 20.80 58.91 17.63
C LYS A 353 19.33 59.24 17.84
N LYS A 354 18.44 58.25 17.77
CA LYS A 354 17.01 58.44 18.04
C LYS A 354 16.76 58.79 19.49
N VAL A 355 17.46 58.13 20.42
CA VAL A 355 17.35 58.41 21.86
C VAL A 355 17.82 59.83 22.18
N ILE A 356 18.95 60.28 21.62
CA ILE A 356 19.45 61.65 21.80
C ILE A 356 18.47 62.67 21.23
N GLY A 357 17.94 62.43 20.02
CA GLY A 357 16.95 63.33 19.42
C GLY A 357 15.68 63.44 20.26
N LEU A 358 15.16 62.30 20.73
CA LEU A 358 13.98 62.27 21.59
C LEU A 358 14.24 62.97 22.94
N GLY A 359 15.40 62.77 23.54
CA GLY A 359 15.81 63.47 24.77
C GLY A 359 15.92 64.98 24.58
N PHE A 360 16.50 65.44 23.46
CA PHE A 360 16.63 66.87 23.14
C PHE A 360 15.26 67.55 22.98
N PHE A 361 14.39 67.01 22.12
CA PHE A 361 13.06 67.57 21.90
C PHE A 361 12.16 67.42 23.12
N GLY A 362 12.26 66.28 23.83
CA GLY A 362 11.56 66.04 25.08
C GLY A 362 11.93 67.06 26.16
N GLY A 363 13.21 67.43 26.26
CA GLY A 363 13.69 68.46 27.18
C GLY A 363 13.11 69.85 26.88
N ILE A 364 13.07 70.25 25.60
CA ILE A 364 12.46 71.53 25.18
C ILE A 364 10.97 71.54 25.49
N ALA A 365 10.26 70.47 25.14
CA ALA A 365 8.83 70.35 25.41
C ALA A 365 8.53 70.40 26.91
N ALA A 366 9.33 69.71 27.74
CA ALA A 366 9.21 69.75 29.19
C ALA A 366 9.47 71.15 29.75
N ALA A 367 10.49 71.87 29.25
CA ALA A 367 10.78 73.24 29.68
C ALA A 367 9.66 74.21 29.33
N LEU A 368 9.15 74.16 28.09
CA LEU A 368 7.99 74.98 27.67
C LEU A 368 6.74 74.64 28.46
N GLY A 369 6.49 73.35 28.68
CA GLY A 369 5.39 72.88 29.52
C GLY A 369 5.49 73.39 30.95
N LEU A 370 6.68 73.39 31.54
CA LEU A 370 6.92 73.90 32.88
C LEU A 370 6.74 75.43 32.95
N VAL A 371 7.22 76.17 31.95
CA VAL A 371 6.96 77.63 31.84
C VAL A 371 5.47 77.91 31.73
N PHE A 372 4.75 77.18 30.88
CA PHE A 372 3.30 77.32 30.73
C PHE A 372 2.54 76.99 32.02
N LEU A 373 2.96 75.93 32.73
CA LEU A 373 2.36 75.53 33.99
C LEU A 373 2.60 76.58 35.08
N LEU A 374 3.83 77.10 35.21
CA LEU A 374 4.16 78.20 36.13
C LEU A 374 3.37 79.48 35.80
N GLU A 375 3.20 79.79 34.52
CA GLU A 375 2.42 80.94 34.08
C GLU A 375 0.92 80.75 34.37
N SER A 376 0.38 79.55 34.15
CA SER A 376 -1.02 79.23 34.44
C SER A 376 -1.36 79.27 35.94
N ILE A 377 -0.39 79.00 36.82
CA ILE A 377 -0.56 79.13 38.28
C ILE A 377 -0.47 80.60 38.73
N ASN A 378 0.19 81.46 37.94
CA ASN A 378 0.45 82.84 38.32
C ASN A 378 -0.77 83.75 38.03
N ALA A 379 -1.68 83.87 39.00
CA ALA A 379 -2.87 84.71 38.94
C ALA A 379 -2.61 86.23 39.07
N ARG A 380 -1.55 86.77 38.47
CA ARG A 380 -1.30 88.21 38.43
C ARG A 380 -2.09 88.87 37.30
N VAL A 381 -2.82 89.93 37.60
CA VAL A 381 -3.49 90.76 36.60
C VAL A 381 -2.42 91.46 35.74
N ARG A 382 -2.37 91.13 34.46
CA ARG A 382 -1.42 91.72 33.50
C ARG A 382 -2.17 92.41 32.38
N GLY A 383 -1.95 93.72 32.26
CA GLY A 383 -2.57 94.53 31.23
C GLY A 383 -3.97 95.02 31.60
N VAL A 384 -4.48 95.88 30.74
CA VAL A 384 -5.76 96.60 30.95
C VAL A 384 -6.95 95.68 30.71
N ASP A 385 -6.89 94.78 29.72
CA ASP A 385 -7.96 93.83 29.40
C ASP A 385 -8.23 92.83 30.54
N ALA A 386 -7.17 92.39 31.23
CA ALA A 386 -7.30 91.52 32.41
C ALA A 386 -7.96 92.27 33.59
N LEU A 387 -7.78 93.59 33.68
CA LEU A 387 -8.36 94.41 34.74
C LEU A 387 -9.81 94.78 34.43
N GLU A 388 -10.15 95.08 33.16
CA GLU A 388 -11.53 95.30 32.70
C GLU A 388 -12.38 94.04 32.86
N SER A 389 -11.85 92.86 32.52
CA SER A 389 -12.60 91.59 32.64
C SER A 389 -12.93 91.22 34.08
N ILE A 390 -12.06 91.56 35.04
CA ILE A 390 -12.29 91.32 36.47
C ILE A 390 -13.23 92.39 37.06
N THR A 391 -12.98 93.66 36.76
CA THR A 391 -13.73 94.78 37.38
C THR A 391 -15.05 95.08 36.66
N LYS A 392 -15.22 94.61 35.41
CA LYS A 392 -16.34 94.93 34.49
C LYS A 392 -16.51 96.43 34.23
N VAL A 393 -15.47 97.22 34.47
CA VAL A 393 -15.43 98.66 34.21
C VAL A 393 -14.56 98.91 32.99
N ARG A 394 -15.04 99.71 32.04
CA ARG A 394 -14.30 100.10 30.84
C ARG A 394 -13.22 101.12 31.20
N THR A 395 -11.96 100.83 30.87
CA THR A 395 -10.86 101.76 31.09
C THR A 395 -10.96 102.93 30.11
N LEU A 396 -10.86 104.16 30.61
CA LEU A 396 -10.96 105.38 29.80
C LEU A 396 -9.60 105.80 29.23
N VAL A 397 -8.53 105.70 30.02
CA VAL A 397 -7.16 106.09 29.65
C VAL A 397 -6.17 105.15 30.34
N THR A 398 -5.18 104.69 29.59
CA THR A 398 -4.06 103.91 30.11
C THR A 398 -2.84 104.81 30.22
N LEU A 399 -2.35 105.07 31.43
CA LEU A 399 -1.10 105.80 31.62
C LEU A 399 0.07 104.88 31.32
N PRO A 400 0.89 105.16 30.29
CA PRO A 400 2.08 104.36 30.03
C PRO A 400 3.04 104.49 31.20
N TYR A 401 3.55 103.35 31.67
CA TYR A 401 4.55 103.33 32.73
C TYR A 401 5.86 103.96 32.21
N ILE A 402 6.26 105.10 32.78
CA ILE A 402 7.49 105.81 32.42
C ILE A 402 8.66 105.12 33.13
N TYR A 403 9.51 104.44 32.38
CA TYR A 403 10.68 103.75 32.92
C TYR A 403 11.72 104.75 33.44
N THR A 404 12.28 104.46 34.61
CA THR A 404 13.45 105.19 35.13
C THR A 404 14.75 104.68 34.49
N GLN A 405 15.79 105.52 34.44
CA GLN A 405 17.08 105.12 33.86
C GLN A 405 17.72 103.91 34.56
N ALA A 406 17.48 103.74 35.86
CA ALA A 406 17.89 102.56 36.62
C ALA A 406 17.21 101.26 36.12
N GLU A 407 15.91 101.31 35.79
CA GLU A 407 15.17 100.16 35.26
C GLU A 407 15.59 99.80 33.83
N ILE A 408 15.86 100.80 32.99
CA ILE A 408 16.38 100.59 31.63
C ILE A 408 17.73 99.88 31.68
N ASN A 409 18.62 100.32 32.59
CA ASN A 409 19.92 99.67 32.77
C ASN A 409 19.78 98.25 33.32
N ARG A 410 18.88 98.00 34.28
CA ARG A 410 18.62 96.66 34.81
C ARG A 410 18.11 95.69 33.73
N LYS A 411 17.21 96.13 32.84
CA LYS A 411 16.78 95.35 31.67
C LYS A 411 17.96 95.07 30.73
N LYS A 412 18.82 96.05 30.44
CA LYS A 412 20.02 95.85 29.62
C LYS A 412 20.96 94.80 30.22
N TYR A 413 21.21 94.83 31.53
CA TYR A 413 22.03 93.80 32.19
C TYR A 413 21.37 92.42 32.14
N PHE A 414 20.06 92.33 32.36
CA PHE A 414 19.33 91.06 32.23
C PHE A 414 19.47 90.46 30.82
N TYR A 415 19.21 91.24 29.76
CA TYR A 415 19.39 90.76 28.39
C TYR A 415 20.85 90.41 28.06
N ARG A 416 21.82 91.13 28.62
CA ARG A 416 23.26 90.79 28.49
C ARG A 416 23.60 89.47 29.16
N TYR A 417 23.15 89.22 30.38
CA TYR A 417 23.38 87.94 31.07
C TYR A 417 22.64 86.78 30.39
N LEU A 418 21.42 87.02 29.89
CA LEU A 418 20.70 86.03 29.09
C LEU A 418 21.48 85.68 27.82
N PHE A 419 21.97 86.68 27.09
CA PHE A 419 22.78 86.47 25.89
C PHE A 419 24.09 85.72 26.19
N LEU A 420 24.79 86.09 27.27
CA LEU A 420 25.98 85.38 27.74
C LEU A 420 25.67 83.93 28.14
N GLY A 421 24.54 83.69 28.81
CA GLY A 421 24.08 82.36 29.20
C GLY A 421 23.77 81.47 28.00
N VAL A 422 23.14 82.02 26.95
CA VAL A 422 22.87 81.30 25.69
C VAL A 422 24.19 80.93 24.99
N ILE A 423 25.16 81.84 24.94
CA ILE A 423 26.48 81.56 24.37
C ILE A 423 27.20 80.45 25.16
N ALA A 424 27.20 80.54 26.48
CA ALA A 424 27.80 79.52 27.34
C ALA A 424 27.14 78.15 27.14
N PHE A 425 25.81 78.10 27.02
CA PHE A 425 25.07 76.87 26.75
C PHE A 425 25.46 76.25 25.40
N ILE A 426 25.56 77.05 24.34
CA ILE A 426 25.98 76.58 23.01
C ILE A 426 27.41 76.00 23.06
N LEU A 427 28.34 76.67 23.74
CA LEU A 427 29.71 76.20 23.89
C LEU A 427 29.79 74.87 24.66
N ILE A 428 29.08 74.75 25.78
CA ILE A 428 29.03 73.53 26.59
C ILE A 428 28.39 72.39 25.79
N SER A 429 27.28 72.65 25.09
CA SER A 429 26.62 71.65 24.25
C SER A 429 27.54 71.18 23.12
N SER A 430 28.28 72.09 22.49
CA SER A 430 29.26 71.76 21.45
C SER A 430 30.39 70.88 21.98
N MET A 431 30.91 71.20 23.16
CA MET A 431 31.96 70.43 23.82
C MET A 431 31.50 69.02 24.24
N ILE A 432 30.26 68.89 24.72
CA ILE A 432 29.66 67.57 25.02
C ILE A 432 29.56 66.72 23.74
N VAL A 433 29.10 67.31 22.63
CA VAL A 433 29.01 66.59 21.34
C VAL A 433 30.40 66.13 20.88
N HIS A 434 31.42 66.99 21.02
CA HIS A 434 32.80 66.67 20.66
C HIS A 434 33.34 65.43 21.40
N PHE A 435 33.13 65.35 22.72
CA PHE A 435 33.69 64.28 23.55
C PHE A 435 32.86 62.99 23.57
N LEU A 436 31.53 63.08 23.51
CA LEU A 436 30.64 61.91 23.72
C LEU A 436 30.15 61.27 22.41
N ILE A 437 30.19 61.97 21.28
CA ILE A 437 29.57 61.49 20.03
C ILE A 437 30.59 61.40 18.91
N MET A 438 31.23 62.52 18.55
CA MET A 438 32.15 62.60 17.43
C MET A 438 32.97 63.90 17.51
N PRO A 439 34.28 63.90 17.18
CA PRO A 439 35.04 65.13 17.08
C PRO A 439 34.40 66.07 16.04
N LEU A 440 34.41 67.38 16.35
CA LEU A 440 33.71 68.43 15.60
C LEU A 440 34.17 68.48 14.13
N ASP A 441 35.45 68.20 13.89
CA ASP A 441 36.05 68.19 12.55
C ASP A 441 35.37 67.18 11.62
N LEU A 442 35.07 65.97 12.11
CA LEU A 442 34.36 64.95 11.34
C LEU A 442 32.87 65.27 11.18
N LEU A 443 32.29 66.02 12.10
CA LEU A 443 30.88 66.43 12.03
C LEU A 443 30.68 67.48 10.93
N VAL A 444 31.58 68.47 10.84
CA VAL A 444 31.57 69.51 9.80
C VAL A 444 31.74 68.90 8.41
N VAL A 445 32.74 68.02 8.23
CA VAL A 445 32.97 67.32 6.94
C VAL A 445 31.76 66.48 6.53
N LYS A 446 31.10 65.82 7.48
CA LYS A 446 29.94 64.99 7.20
C LYS A 446 28.69 65.79 6.84
N ILE A 447 28.52 66.99 7.37
CA ILE A 447 27.42 67.89 6.98
C ILE A 447 27.68 68.44 5.58
N LEU A 448 28.90 68.90 5.29
CA LEU A 448 29.30 69.38 3.97
C LEU A 448 29.07 68.31 2.88
N ASN A 449 29.47 67.06 3.14
CA ASN A 449 29.26 65.95 2.20
C ASN A 449 27.81 65.44 2.11
N ARG A 450 26.88 65.99 2.89
CA ARG A 450 25.45 65.63 2.82
C ARG A 450 24.63 66.66 2.06
N PHE A 451 25.19 67.85 1.85
CA PHE A 451 24.59 68.97 1.13
C PHE A 451 25.32 69.31 -0.18
N ALA A 452 26.50 68.71 -0.42
CA ALA A 452 27.11 68.54 -1.74
C ALA A 452 26.70 67.17 -2.30
#